data_AF-A0A386PN37-F1
#
_entry.id   AF-A0A386PN37-F1
#
_cell.length_a   1.000
_cell.length_b   1.000
_cell.length_c   1.000
_cell.angle_alpha   90.00
_cell.angle_beta   90.00
_cell.angle_gamma   90.00
#
_symmetry.space_group_name_H-M   'P 1'
#
loop_
_entity.id
_entity.type
_entity.pdbx_description
1 polymer ?
#
loop_
_entity_poly.entity_id
_entity_poly.type
_entity_poly.pdbx_seq_one_letter_code
_entity_poly.pdbx_strand_id
1 'polypeptide(L)'
;MSEDKRLDVDLYISKLFSELESFDARSRQVYSNLSKSIPKLIEKLSKDIKDLSFNVGFISDLDIDNDYSLNNFIYKVIRVLNDFVSYFNSSTDSLETQFSVIKDKVKDIEILEDVIEKMKKSSLDMEIMSINTLTVALRAGRAGGAFSYITNEIKILTQSMIKQADQLTSRGRDIKVGLDRAKEQVRENNMAENKILEEFKDNLMKNIDEFSGQIGEVIAFYDSILDILNEFKFKFVNAVSYLQFQDRLTQSLYHLNIMYSNIDVFKFRDISELQKLKFLSIFTDTSKMIVRDVISKLDENLVVFEEFVDASISSIQTINDLKSENSLHIDIARTVESFSVILLNLLKRIDDVEKNNSNFLSLYYEQIKFVKSLEFMFSNIAAISARFQNINIASKIEVVKRIELEDMEGNISEMSKIIGNIDLNINKGREFLDQIIFFFEKVVKDYDNRFYLEKNYFNKFKKLFMEIKSNIIEIKNIAIDNILSYEIFSVDFLEIFEEIKTEVYNIKNLKSGLLDIEELIINMEKDINYELNLELAKSGVDSVEIDDKEFVRRIANRFTLFIHKKHLLSLIEDEKDVQSLDEGSVILF
;
A
#
# COMPACT_ATOMS: atom_id res chain seq x y z
N MET A 1 -22.15 87.94 -38.62
CA MET A 1 -22.98 87.54 -37.46
C MET A 1 -22.85 86.04 -37.32
N SER A 2 -21.80 85.58 -36.63
CA SER A 2 -21.68 84.21 -36.13
C SER A 2 -22.06 84.27 -34.66
N GLU A 3 -23.04 83.47 -34.25
CA GLU A 3 -23.48 83.39 -32.86
C GLU A 3 -22.30 82.99 -31.96
N ASP A 4 -22.07 83.84 -30.97
CA ASP A 4 -21.08 83.77 -29.91
C ASP A 4 -21.46 82.61 -28.97
N LYS A 5 -21.03 81.39 -29.30
CA LYS A 5 -21.20 80.21 -28.44
C LYS A 5 -20.23 80.32 -27.27
N ARG A 6 -20.59 81.12 -26.26
CA ARG A 6 -19.83 81.19 -25.01
C ARG A 6 -19.69 79.79 -24.42
N LEU A 7 -18.46 79.42 -24.06
CA LEU A 7 -18.12 78.18 -23.39
C LEU A 7 -18.94 78.02 -22.09
N ASP A 8 -19.74 76.95 -22.00
CA ASP A 8 -20.45 76.59 -20.77
C ASP A 8 -19.54 75.69 -19.92
N VAL A 9 -18.66 76.32 -19.16
CA VAL A 9 -17.69 75.66 -18.27
C VAL A 9 -18.39 74.80 -17.22
N ASP A 10 -19.54 75.25 -16.72
CA ASP A 10 -20.31 74.54 -15.68
C ASP A 10 -20.89 73.23 -16.22
N LEU A 11 -21.32 73.21 -17.48
CA LEU A 11 -21.76 72.00 -18.16
C LEU A 11 -20.61 70.98 -18.32
N TYR A 12 -19.41 71.45 -18.70
CA TYR A 12 -18.23 70.59 -18.83
C TYR A 12 -17.79 70.00 -17.49
N ILE A 13 -17.74 70.82 -16.44
CA ILE A 13 -17.39 70.38 -15.08
C ILE A 13 -18.43 69.39 -14.55
N SER A 14 -19.73 69.66 -14.73
CA SER A 14 -20.80 68.75 -14.29
C SER A 14 -20.75 67.40 -15.01
N LYS A 15 -20.45 67.40 -16.31
CA LYS A 15 -20.28 66.17 -17.10
C LYS A 15 -19.06 65.37 -16.63
N LEU A 16 -17.93 66.05 -16.41
CA LEU A 16 -16.71 65.42 -15.89
C LEU A 16 -16.94 64.79 -14.52
N PHE A 17 -17.64 65.47 -13.60
CA PHE A 17 -17.98 64.92 -12.30
C PHE A 17 -18.86 63.68 -12.38
N SER A 18 -19.92 63.73 -13.20
CA SER A 18 -20.81 62.59 -13.40
C SER A 18 -20.06 61.35 -13.91
N GLU A 19 -19.14 61.54 -14.87
CA GLU A 19 -18.33 60.44 -15.41
C GLU A 19 -17.31 59.92 -14.39
N LEU A 20 -16.67 60.81 -13.63
CA LEU A 20 -15.74 60.43 -12.56
C LEU A 20 -16.42 59.66 -11.42
N GLU A 21 -17.61 60.07 -10.98
CA GLU A 21 -18.39 59.35 -9.96
C GLU A 21 -18.85 57.98 -10.46
N SER A 22 -19.35 57.91 -11.69
CA SER A 22 -19.72 56.64 -12.34
C SER A 22 -18.52 55.69 -12.47
N PHE A 23 -17.35 56.23 -12.83
CA PHE A 23 -16.12 55.47 -12.91
C PHE A 23 -15.63 54.99 -11.55
N ASP A 24 -15.60 55.85 -10.52
CA ASP A 24 -15.21 55.48 -9.15
C ASP A 24 -16.13 54.36 -8.62
N ALA A 25 -17.45 54.51 -8.76
CA ALA A 25 -18.42 53.51 -8.33
C ALA A 25 -18.21 52.15 -9.01
N ARG A 26 -18.01 52.13 -10.34
CA ARG A 26 -17.70 50.90 -11.09
C ARG A 26 -16.38 50.28 -10.65
N SER A 27 -15.34 51.10 -10.48
CA SER A 27 -14.02 50.61 -10.06
C SER A 27 -14.07 49.96 -8.67
N ARG A 28 -14.72 50.61 -7.69
CA ARG A 28 -14.90 50.08 -6.34
C ARG A 28 -15.66 48.76 -6.35
N GLN A 29 -16.66 48.61 -7.22
CA GLN A 29 -17.42 47.37 -7.34
C GLN A 29 -16.54 46.22 -7.83
N VAL A 30 -15.76 46.43 -8.90
CA VAL A 30 -14.85 45.41 -9.47
C VAL A 30 -13.81 44.96 -8.45
N TYR A 31 -13.08 45.91 -7.84
CA TYR A 31 -12.05 45.57 -6.84
C TYR A 31 -12.63 44.98 -5.55
N SER A 32 -13.83 45.40 -5.14
CA SER A 32 -14.54 44.79 -4.00
C SER A 32 -14.92 43.33 -4.28
N ASN A 33 -15.38 43.01 -5.49
CA ASN A 33 -15.67 41.64 -5.88
C ASN A 33 -14.40 40.79 -5.90
N LEU A 34 -13.32 41.26 -6.53
CA LEU A 34 -12.02 40.57 -6.51
C LEU A 34 -11.48 40.35 -5.09
N SER A 35 -11.62 41.35 -4.20
CA SER A 35 -11.19 41.26 -2.80
C SER A 35 -11.94 40.21 -1.98
N LYS A 36 -13.14 39.80 -2.44
CA LYS A 36 -13.93 38.73 -1.80
C LYS A 36 -13.67 37.37 -2.45
N SER A 37 -13.53 37.31 -3.77
CA SER A 37 -13.40 36.05 -4.50
C SER A 37 -11.99 35.46 -4.40
N ILE A 38 -10.92 36.27 -4.45
CA ILE A 38 -9.53 35.80 -4.33
C ILE A 38 -9.26 35.09 -2.99
N PRO A 39 -9.59 35.67 -1.81
CA PRO A 39 -9.34 35.00 -0.53
C PRO A 39 -10.14 33.72 -0.33
N LYS A 40 -11.40 33.67 -0.80
CA LYS A 40 -12.23 32.46 -0.76
C LYS A 40 -11.57 31.32 -1.53
N LEU A 41 -10.99 31.62 -2.69
CA LEU A 41 -10.31 30.63 -3.50
C LEU A 41 -9.01 30.15 -2.83
N ILE A 42 -8.24 31.05 -2.21
CA ILE A 42 -7.06 30.69 -1.41
C ILE A 42 -7.44 29.76 -0.23
N GLU A 43 -8.55 30.05 0.46
CA GLU A 43 -9.03 29.22 1.58
C GLU A 43 -9.41 27.82 1.10
N LYS A 44 -10.19 27.73 0.01
CA LYS A 44 -10.58 26.46 -0.61
C LYS A 44 -9.36 25.65 -1.03
N LEU A 45 -8.44 26.27 -1.78
CA LEU A 45 -7.21 25.64 -2.25
C LEU A 45 -6.31 25.19 -1.08
N SER A 46 -6.25 25.98 0.01
CA SER A 46 -5.49 25.60 1.21
C SER A 46 -6.07 24.40 1.91
N LYS A 47 -7.41 24.28 1.94
CA LYS A 47 -8.09 23.10 2.43
C LYS A 47 -7.77 21.90 1.55
N ASP A 48 -7.84 22.07 0.23
CA ASP A 48 -7.62 20.97 -0.70
C ASP A 48 -6.17 20.43 -0.64
N ILE A 49 -5.18 21.34 -0.57
CA ILE A 49 -3.77 20.98 -0.34
C ILE A 49 -3.60 20.20 0.98
N LYS A 50 -4.26 20.64 2.05
CA LYS A 50 -4.14 20.00 3.37
C LYS A 50 -4.78 18.60 3.37
N ASP A 51 -5.97 18.47 2.81
CA ASP A 51 -6.69 17.20 2.74
C ASP A 51 -5.92 16.20 1.86
N LEU A 52 -5.39 16.65 0.72
CA LEU A 52 -4.59 15.84 -0.18
C LEU A 52 -3.25 15.42 0.45
N SER A 53 -2.54 16.35 1.09
CA SER A 53 -1.29 16.06 1.81
C SER A 53 -1.51 15.08 2.97
N PHE A 54 -2.63 15.19 3.69
CA PHE A 54 -3.00 14.22 4.72
C PHE A 54 -3.24 12.83 4.14
N ASN A 55 -3.98 12.72 3.03
CA ASN A 55 -4.27 11.44 2.38
C ASN A 55 -3.01 10.78 1.81
N VAL A 56 -2.12 11.56 1.18
CA VAL A 56 -0.82 11.06 0.69
C VAL A 56 0.06 10.63 1.86
N GLY A 57 0.13 11.42 2.94
CA GLY A 57 0.88 11.07 4.15
C GLY A 57 0.37 9.79 4.81
N PHE A 58 -0.95 9.61 4.90
CA PHE A 58 -1.57 8.42 5.47
C PHE A 58 -1.16 7.11 4.76
N ILE A 59 -0.93 7.17 3.44
CA ILE A 59 -0.53 6.01 2.63
C ILE A 59 1.01 5.86 2.59
N SER A 60 1.74 6.97 2.51
CA SER A 60 3.20 7.00 2.27
C SER A 60 4.05 6.79 3.52
N ASP A 61 3.76 7.43 4.68
CA ASP A 61 4.75 7.44 5.77
C ASP A 61 4.25 7.78 7.20
N LEU A 62 4.89 7.11 8.17
CA LEU A 62 5.26 7.60 9.53
C LEU A 62 4.27 7.64 10.71
N ASP A 63 3.31 6.72 10.83
CA ASP A 63 2.90 6.31 12.19
C ASP A 63 3.25 4.84 12.38
N ILE A 64 4.29 4.60 13.19
CA ILE A 64 4.82 3.26 13.48
C ILE A 64 3.73 2.36 14.07
N ASP A 65 2.68 2.96 14.64
CA ASP A 65 1.54 2.28 15.25
C ASP A 65 0.36 2.04 14.27
N ASN A 66 0.42 2.49 13.02
CA ASN A 66 -0.65 2.23 12.05
C ASN A 66 -0.38 0.94 11.27
N ASP A 67 -1.12 -0.13 11.60
CA ASP A 67 -1.05 -1.45 10.96
C ASP A 67 -1.38 -1.42 9.44
N TYR A 68 -1.91 -0.30 8.95
CA TYR A 68 -2.34 -0.08 7.57
C TYR A 68 -1.36 0.71 6.71
N SER A 69 -0.21 1.13 7.24
CA SER A 69 0.82 1.73 6.39
C SER A 69 1.39 0.69 5.42
N LEU A 70 1.68 1.11 4.18
CA LEU A 70 2.20 0.20 3.15
C LEU A 70 3.49 -0.49 3.62
N ASN A 71 4.40 0.27 4.24
CA ASN A 71 5.65 -0.25 4.77
C ASN A 71 5.42 -1.30 5.87
N ASN A 72 4.58 -1.02 6.87
CA ASN A 72 4.27 -1.99 7.94
C ASN A 72 3.61 -3.25 7.38
N PHE A 73 2.70 -3.08 6.42
CA PHE A 73 2.07 -4.20 5.71
C PHE A 73 3.13 -5.08 5.03
N ILE A 74 4.02 -4.50 4.23
CA ILE A 74 5.10 -5.23 3.54
C ILE A 74 5.99 -5.96 4.55
N TYR A 75 6.45 -5.28 5.61
CA TYR A 75 7.26 -5.91 6.66
C TYR A 75 6.54 -7.07 7.34
N LYS A 76 5.25 -6.92 7.65
CA LYS A 76 4.42 -7.96 8.27
C LYS A 76 4.30 -9.18 7.37
N VAL A 77 4.04 -8.98 6.08
CA VAL A 77 3.94 -10.09 5.11
C VAL A 77 5.28 -10.80 4.94
N ILE A 78 6.38 -10.08 4.76
CA ILE A 78 7.73 -10.66 4.64
C ILE A 78 8.08 -11.49 5.88
N ARG A 79 7.85 -10.94 7.08
CA ARG A 79 8.12 -11.66 8.33
C ARG A 79 7.32 -12.95 8.41
N VAL A 80 6.00 -12.86 8.21
CA VAL A 80 5.10 -14.01 8.30
C VAL A 80 5.48 -15.09 7.27
N LEU A 81 5.86 -14.71 6.05
CA LEU A 81 6.33 -15.65 5.02
C LEU A 81 7.65 -16.33 5.38
N ASN A 82 8.62 -15.57 5.88
CA ASN A 82 9.90 -16.13 6.29
C ASN A 82 9.74 -17.10 7.48
N ASP A 83 8.90 -16.74 8.45
CA ASP A 83 8.56 -17.62 9.58
C ASP A 83 7.91 -18.92 9.10
N PHE A 84 7.03 -18.85 8.10
CA PHE A 84 6.39 -20.02 7.51
C PHE A 84 7.34 -20.96 6.79
N VAL A 85 8.17 -20.41 5.89
CA VAL A 85 9.14 -21.20 5.13
C VAL A 85 10.16 -21.83 6.08
N SER A 86 10.64 -21.06 7.07
CA SER A 86 11.56 -21.57 8.10
C SER A 86 10.93 -22.72 8.90
N TYR A 87 9.69 -22.56 9.36
CA TYR A 87 8.96 -23.62 10.04
C TYR A 87 8.83 -24.86 9.15
N PHE A 88 8.41 -24.69 7.90
CA PHE A 88 8.17 -25.81 6.99
C PHE A 88 9.45 -26.58 6.65
N ASN A 89 10.57 -25.88 6.45
CA ASN A 89 11.89 -26.50 6.28
C ASN A 89 12.29 -27.31 7.52
N SER A 90 12.15 -26.73 8.72
CA SER A 90 12.45 -27.44 9.96
C SER A 90 11.53 -28.65 10.21
N SER A 91 10.26 -28.55 9.80
CA SER A 91 9.26 -29.63 9.85
C SER A 91 9.68 -30.78 8.92
N THR A 92 10.20 -30.46 7.74
CA THR A 92 10.71 -31.44 6.77
C THR A 92 11.96 -32.15 7.29
N ASP A 93 12.95 -31.43 7.83
CA ASP A 93 14.17 -32.03 8.37
C ASP A 93 13.85 -32.98 9.54
N SER A 94 12.87 -32.61 10.36
CA SER A 94 12.35 -33.44 11.44
C SER A 94 11.68 -34.73 10.91
N LEU A 95 10.89 -34.65 9.82
CA LEU A 95 10.34 -35.84 9.14
C LEU A 95 11.46 -36.76 8.67
N GLU A 96 12.46 -36.22 7.98
CA GLU A 96 13.53 -37.01 7.40
C GLU A 96 14.35 -37.73 8.49
N THR A 97 14.61 -37.06 9.60
CA THR A 97 15.26 -37.66 10.76
C THR A 97 14.43 -38.83 11.31
N GLN A 98 13.13 -38.63 11.51
CA GLN A 98 12.22 -39.68 11.99
C GLN A 98 12.14 -40.87 11.02
N PHE A 99 12.13 -40.63 9.71
CA PHE A 99 12.19 -41.68 8.69
C PHE A 99 13.49 -42.47 8.72
N SER A 100 14.61 -41.81 8.99
CA SER A 100 15.90 -42.49 9.13
C SER A 100 15.86 -43.51 10.28
N VAL A 101 15.21 -43.15 11.41
CA VAL A 101 15.03 -44.07 12.53
C VAL A 101 14.09 -45.23 12.18
N ILE A 102 13.01 -44.98 11.45
CA ILE A 102 12.11 -46.05 10.95
C ILE A 102 12.87 -47.00 10.02
N LYS A 103 13.71 -46.48 9.12
CA LYS A 103 14.52 -47.28 8.19
C LYS A 103 15.45 -48.23 8.93
N ASP A 104 16.08 -47.78 10.01
CA ASP A 104 16.94 -48.65 10.82
C ASP A 104 16.14 -49.77 11.50
N LYS A 105 14.88 -49.52 11.85
CA LYS A 105 13.98 -50.55 12.41
C LYS A 105 13.36 -51.49 11.39
N VAL A 106 13.25 -51.08 10.13
CA VAL A 106 12.94 -52.02 9.03
C VAL A 106 14.04 -53.06 8.87
N LYS A 107 15.33 -52.70 9.10
CA LYS A 107 16.42 -53.70 9.10
C LYS A 107 16.28 -54.71 10.23
N ASP A 108 15.71 -54.32 11.38
CA ASP A 108 15.45 -55.27 12.48
C ASP A 108 14.41 -56.35 12.08
N ILE A 109 13.52 -56.06 11.12
CA ILE A 109 12.61 -57.06 10.53
C ILE A 109 13.39 -58.07 9.66
N GLU A 110 14.48 -57.68 9.01
CA GLU A 110 15.34 -58.63 8.27
C GLU A 110 16.08 -59.57 9.22
N ILE A 111 16.45 -59.09 10.41
CA ILE A 111 17.02 -59.94 11.49
C ILE A 111 15.96 -60.94 11.99
N LEU A 112 14.69 -60.53 12.05
CA LEU A 112 13.59 -61.43 12.38
C LEU A 112 13.44 -62.55 11.35
N GLU A 113 13.58 -62.26 10.05
CA GLU A 113 13.55 -63.29 8.99
C GLU A 113 14.65 -64.36 9.19
N ASP A 114 15.87 -63.97 9.59
CA ASP A 114 16.96 -64.92 9.91
C ASP A 114 16.63 -65.81 11.12
N VAL A 115 16.00 -65.25 12.15
CA VAL A 115 15.53 -66.02 13.32
C VAL A 115 14.46 -67.04 12.91
N ILE A 116 13.53 -66.65 12.02
CA ILE A 116 12.47 -67.53 11.52
C ILE A 116 13.05 -68.66 10.68
N GLU A 117 14.03 -68.36 9.82
CA GLU A 117 14.68 -69.36 8.97
C GLU A 117 15.48 -70.38 9.81
N LYS A 118 16.17 -69.93 10.85
CA LYS A 118 16.85 -70.82 11.82
C LYS A 118 15.87 -71.73 12.56
N MET A 119 14.69 -71.22 12.91
CA MET A 119 13.62 -72.01 13.53
C MET A 119 13.04 -73.04 12.55
N LYS A 120 12.83 -72.67 11.28
CA LYS A 120 12.38 -73.57 10.22
C LYS A 120 13.39 -74.70 9.98
N LYS A 121 14.68 -74.37 9.90
CA LYS A 121 15.76 -75.36 9.81
C LYS A 121 15.76 -76.31 11.01
N SER A 122 15.65 -75.77 12.22
CA SER A 122 15.56 -76.60 13.45
C SER A 122 14.33 -77.51 13.46
N SER A 123 13.21 -77.06 12.87
CA SER A 123 12.00 -77.88 12.73
C SER A 123 12.19 -79.05 11.74
N LEU A 124 12.91 -78.81 10.64
CA LEU A 124 13.28 -79.86 9.69
C LEU A 124 14.26 -80.86 10.31
N ASP A 125 15.25 -80.37 11.06
CA ASP A 125 16.19 -81.23 11.79
C ASP A 125 15.45 -82.09 12.82
N MET A 126 14.42 -81.54 13.50
CA MET A 126 13.55 -82.27 14.41
C MET A 126 12.74 -83.37 13.69
N GLU A 127 12.24 -83.10 12.48
CA GLU A 127 11.53 -84.09 11.67
C GLU A 127 12.46 -85.24 11.26
N ILE A 128 13.66 -84.92 10.77
CA ILE A 128 14.68 -85.93 10.41
C ILE A 128 15.05 -86.77 11.63
N MET A 129 15.28 -86.13 12.78
CA MET A 129 15.60 -86.82 14.02
C MET A 129 14.46 -87.74 14.47
N SER A 130 13.21 -87.31 14.29
CA SER A 130 12.03 -88.13 14.58
C SER A 130 11.94 -89.38 13.71
N ILE A 131 12.27 -89.27 12.41
CA ILE A 131 12.30 -90.40 11.49
C ILE A 131 13.43 -91.39 11.85
N ASN A 132 14.61 -90.88 12.21
CA ASN A 132 15.72 -91.71 12.68
C ASN A 132 15.36 -92.45 13.97
N THR A 133 14.70 -91.75 14.90
CA THR A 133 14.20 -92.32 16.17
C THR A 133 13.15 -93.38 15.93
N LEU A 134 12.22 -93.18 14.99
CA LEU A 134 11.24 -94.19 14.57
C LEU A 134 11.92 -95.43 13.98
N THR A 135 12.97 -95.24 13.18
CA THR A 135 13.72 -96.35 12.58
C THR A 135 14.38 -97.23 13.64
N VAL A 136 14.97 -96.62 14.67
CA VAL A 136 15.54 -97.35 15.82
C VAL A 136 14.42 -98.02 16.65
N ALA A 137 13.30 -97.32 16.88
CA ALA A 137 12.16 -97.89 17.58
C ALA A 137 11.54 -99.11 16.87
N LEU A 138 11.45 -99.07 15.54
CA LEU A 138 10.95 -100.21 14.74
C LEU A 138 11.89 -101.42 14.81
N ARG A 139 13.21 -101.20 14.93
CA ARG A 139 14.19 -102.28 15.18
C ARG A 139 14.01 -102.92 16.56
N ALA A 140 13.59 -102.16 17.56
CA ALA A 140 13.25 -102.65 18.90
C ALA A 140 11.90 -103.40 18.99
N GLY A 141 11.17 -103.56 17.88
CA GLY A 141 9.96 -104.38 17.80
C GLY A 141 8.80 -103.84 18.64
N ARG A 142 8.14 -104.71 19.43
CA ARG A 142 6.97 -104.31 20.25
C ARG A 142 7.31 -103.27 21.32
N ALA A 143 8.57 -103.17 21.75
CA ALA A 143 9.02 -102.18 22.72
C ALA A 143 8.95 -100.75 22.17
N GLY A 144 9.14 -100.55 20.86
CA GLY A 144 9.12 -99.25 20.19
C GLY A 144 7.76 -98.79 19.65
N GLY A 145 6.67 -99.52 19.90
CA GLY A 145 5.35 -99.21 19.33
C GLY A 145 4.81 -97.81 19.69
N ALA A 146 5.11 -97.31 20.89
CA ALA A 146 4.74 -95.96 21.33
C ALA A 146 5.44 -94.85 20.52
N PHE A 147 6.64 -95.12 20.00
CA PHE A 147 7.41 -94.15 19.22
C PHE A 147 6.85 -93.90 17.83
N SER A 148 6.01 -94.80 17.29
CA SER A 148 5.26 -94.52 16.06
C SER A 148 4.26 -93.38 16.25
N TYR A 149 3.58 -93.35 17.39
CA TYR A 149 2.64 -92.27 17.73
C TYR A 149 3.38 -90.97 18.05
N ILE A 150 4.46 -91.05 18.83
CA ILE A 150 5.31 -89.90 19.16
C ILE A 150 5.90 -89.27 17.89
N THR A 151 6.44 -90.07 16.98
CA THR A 151 7.03 -89.57 15.74
C THR A 151 5.97 -88.95 14.83
N ASN A 152 4.78 -89.55 14.75
CA ASN A 152 3.67 -88.97 13.99
C ASN A 152 3.22 -87.62 14.58
N GLU A 153 3.18 -87.49 15.90
CA GLU A 153 2.88 -86.21 16.57
C GLU A 153 3.99 -85.18 16.34
N ILE A 154 5.27 -85.57 16.43
CA ILE A 154 6.41 -84.69 16.09
C ILE A 154 6.28 -84.19 14.66
N LYS A 155 5.96 -85.07 13.70
CA LYS A 155 5.75 -84.69 12.31
C LYS A 155 4.60 -83.69 12.11
N ILE A 156 3.48 -83.89 12.81
CA ILE A 156 2.35 -82.93 12.76
C ILE A 156 2.79 -81.56 13.31
N LEU A 157 3.55 -81.55 14.40
CA LEU A 157 4.04 -80.31 15.01
C LEU A 157 5.11 -79.61 14.17
N THR A 158 6.03 -80.35 13.52
CA THR A 158 7.06 -79.74 12.65
C THR A 158 6.40 -79.11 11.42
N GLN A 159 5.44 -79.79 10.79
CA GLN A 159 4.66 -79.23 9.69
C GLN A 159 3.87 -77.99 10.10
N SER A 160 3.26 -78.01 11.29
CA SER A 160 2.55 -76.85 11.85
C SER A 160 3.51 -75.68 12.11
N MET A 161 4.69 -75.94 12.66
CA MET A 161 5.73 -74.93 12.91
C MET A 161 6.25 -74.32 11.61
N ILE A 162 6.55 -75.13 10.60
CA ILE A 162 6.99 -74.67 9.28
C ILE A 162 5.92 -73.79 8.63
N LYS A 163 4.65 -74.22 8.66
CA LYS A 163 3.54 -73.44 8.11
C LYS A 163 3.40 -72.08 8.80
N GLN A 164 3.52 -72.03 10.14
CA GLN A 164 3.47 -70.75 10.87
C GLN A 164 4.70 -69.87 10.59
N ALA A 165 5.89 -70.47 10.45
CA ALA A 165 7.11 -69.77 10.07
C ALA A 165 7.01 -69.14 8.67
N ASP A 166 6.43 -69.86 7.70
CA ASP A 166 6.22 -69.34 6.34
C ASP A 166 5.22 -68.16 6.34
N GLN A 167 4.13 -68.27 7.10
CA GLN A 167 3.17 -67.17 7.26
C GLN A 167 3.81 -65.95 7.94
N LEU A 168 4.67 -66.18 8.94
CA LEU A 168 5.37 -65.13 9.67
C LEU A 168 6.35 -64.39 8.76
N THR A 169 7.09 -65.13 7.93
CA THR A 169 7.98 -64.57 6.90
C THR A 169 7.20 -63.75 5.87
N SER A 170 6.08 -64.27 5.36
CA SER A 170 5.22 -63.54 4.41
C SER A 170 4.74 -62.20 4.99
N ARG A 171 4.24 -62.20 6.23
CA ARG A 171 3.77 -60.97 6.88
C ARG A 171 4.90 -60.00 7.20
N GLY A 172 6.08 -60.49 7.55
CA GLY A 172 7.27 -59.66 7.72
C GLY A 172 7.62 -58.88 6.44
N ARG A 173 7.54 -59.54 5.28
CA ARG A 173 7.72 -58.89 3.97
C ARG A 173 6.64 -57.87 3.66
N ASP A 174 5.37 -58.18 3.95
CA ASP A 174 4.26 -57.25 3.74
C ASP A 174 4.45 -55.96 4.55
N ILE A 175 4.90 -56.07 5.81
CA ILE A 175 5.22 -54.92 6.67
C ILE A 175 6.37 -54.10 6.08
N LYS A 176 7.44 -54.76 5.62
CA LYS A 176 8.58 -54.09 4.98
C LYS A 176 8.15 -53.29 3.76
N VAL A 177 7.39 -53.91 2.85
CA VAL A 177 6.88 -53.24 1.64
C VAL A 177 5.94 -52.08 1.99
N GLY A 178 5.07 -52.26 2.98
CA GLY A 178 4.18 -51.21 3.46
C GLY A 178 4.92 -49.99 4.02
N LEU A 179 5.98 -50.22 4.79
CA LEU A 179 6.82 -49.16 5.36
C LEU A 179 7.66 -48.43 4.31
N ASP A 180 8.24 -49.16 3.36
CA ASP A 180 8.98 -48.56 2.25
C ASP A 180 8.07 -47.69 1.37
N ARG A 181 6.84 -48.13 1.13
CA ARG A 181 5.84 -47.34 0.40
C ARG A 181 5.42 -46.08 1.16
N ALA A 182 5.13 -46.21 2.45
CA ALA A 182 4.77 -45.07 3.28
C ALA A 182 5.88 -44.02 3.33
N LYS A 183 7.14 -44.47 3.39
CA LYS A 183 8.32 -43.61 3.32
C LYS A 183 8.42 -42.85 2.00
N GLU A 184 8.33 -43.56 0.86
CA GLU A 184 8.51 -42.92 -0.44
C GLU A 184 7.41 -41.90 -0.72
N GLN A 185 6.16 -42.24 -0.37
CA GLN A 185 5.03 -41.33 -0.50
C GLN A 185 5.21 -40.03 0.28
N VAL A 186 5.75 -40.08 1.50
CA VAL A 186 6.00 -38.86 2.27
C VAL A 186 7.18 -38.07 1.73
N ARG A 187 8.24 -38.75 1.29
CA ARG A 187 9.40 -38.09 0.68
C ARG A 187 9.00 -37.30 -0.57
N GLU A 188 8.24 -37.94 -1.47
CA GLU A 188 7.74 -37.32 -2.70
C GLU A 188 6.80 -36.14 -2.40
N ASN A 189 5.85 -36.33 -1.46
CA ASN A 189 4.92 -35.28 -1.07
C ASN A 189 5.64 -34.06 -0.47
N ASN A 190 6.56 -34.27 0.48
CA ASN A 190 7.29 -33.17 1.14
C ASN A 190 8.19 -32.40 0.15
N MET A 191 8.90 -33.10 -0.75
CA MET A 191 9.75 -32.44 -1.74
C MET A 191 8.92 -31.59 -2.72
N ALA A 192 7.78 -32.12 -3.19
CA ALA A 192 6.88 -31.37 -4.05
C ALA A 192 6.26 -30.17 -3.32
N GLU A 193 5.91 -30.34 -2.05
CA GLU A 193 5.35 -29.26 -1.21
C GLU A 193 6.37 -28.15 -0.94
N ASN A 194 7.62 -28.47 -0.57
CA ASN A 194 8.70 -27.49 -0.38
C ASN A 194 8.90 -26.60 -1.60
N LYS A 195 9.04 -27.22 -2.78
CA LYS A 195 9.29 -26.49 -4.02
C LYS A 195 8.15 -25.53 -4.36
N ILE A 196 6.91 -25.98 -4.20
CA ILE A 196 5.71 -25.16 -4.45
C ILE A 196 5.63 -24.00 -3.44
N LEU A 197 6.05 -24.20 -2.19
CA LEU A 197 6.06 -23.15 -1.17
C LEU A 197 7.12 -22.08 -1.42
N GLU A 198 8.30 -22.45 -1.91
CA GLU A 198 9.31 -21.49 -2.37
C GLU A 198 8.82 -20.70 -3.59
N GLU A 199 8.28 -21.38 -4.61
CA GLU A 199 7.68 -20.73 -5.78
C GLU A 199 6.53 -19.79 -5.37
N PHE A 200 5.73 -20.19 -4.38
CA PHE A 200 4.68 -19.35 -3.81
C PHE A 200 5.25 -18.09 -3.16
N LYS A 201 6.29 -18.23 -2.34
CA LYS A 201 6.95 -17.09 -1.68
C LYS A 201 7.41 -16.07 -2.72
N ASP A 202 8.08 -16.54 -3.77
CA ASP A 202 8.60 -15.67 -4.83
C ASP A 202 7.47 -14.98 -5.60
N ASN A 203 6.41 -15.71 -5.94
CA ASN A 203 5.24 -15.16 -6.61
C ASN A 203 4.52 -14.11 -5.75
N LEU A 204 4.39 -14.36 -4.45
CA LEU A 204 3.75 -13.43 -3.53
C LEU A 204 4.62 -12.18 -3.33
N MET A 205 5.94 -12.33 -3.16
CA MET A 205 6.87 -11.21 -3.08
C MET A 205 6.80 -10.33 -4.34
N LYS A 206 6.81 -10.94 -5.52
CA LYS A 206 6.66 -10.21 -6.78
C LYS A 206 5.35 -9.41 -6.86
N ASN A 207 4.23 -9.97 -6.38
CA ASN A 207 2.96 -9.24 -6.36
C ASN A 207 2.94 -8.11 -5.32
N ILE A 208 3.63 -8.28 -4.19
CA ILE A 208 3.79 -7.22 -3.19
C ILE A 208 4.64 -6.10 -3.76
N ASP A 209 5.73 -6.41 -4.46
CA ASP A 209 6.59 -5.42 -5.09
C ASP A 209 5.82 -4.67 -6.20
N GLU A 210 5.03 -5.38 -7.01
CA GLU A 210 4.15 -4.76 -8.03
C GLU A 210 3.10 -3.85 -7.38
N PHE A 211 2.45 -4.31 -6.31
CA PHE A 211 1.48 -3.51 -5.56
C PHE A 211 2.13 -2.27 -4.93
N SER A 212 3.29 -2.43 -4.30
CA SER A 212 4.05 -1.33 -3.70
C SER A 212 4.51 -0.33 -4.75
N GLY A 213 4.94 -0.80 -5.92
CA GLY A 213 5.32 0.05 -7.05
C GLY A 213 4.15 0.89 -7.54
N GLN A 214 2.98 0.27 -7.75
CA GLN A 214 1.76 0.97 -8.16
C GLN A 214 1.32 2.02 -7.13
N ILE A 215 1.35 1.70 -5.84
CA ILE A 215 1.05 2.69 -4.79
C ILE A 215 2.09 3.81 -4.75
N GLY A 216 3.37 3.49 -4.95
CA GLY A 216 4.45 4.48 -5.06
C GLY A 216 4.24 5.44 -6.24
N GLU A 217 3.79 4.93 -7.38
CA GLU A 217 3.43 5.76 -8.55
C GLU A 217 2.23 6.66 -8.25
N VAL A 218 1.21 6.17 -7.53
CA VAL A 218 0.09 7.01 -7.05
C VAL A 218 0.61 8.13 -6.14
N ILE A 219 1.45 7.81 -5.16
CA ILE A 219 2.01 8.80 -4.22
C ILE A 219 2.79 9.88 -4.98
N ALA A 220 3.74 9.48 -5.82
CA ALA A 220 4.59 10.40 -6.58
C ALA A 220 3.78 11.32 -7.51
N PHE A 221 2.71 10.79 -8.09
CA PHE A 221 1.77 11.58 -8.88
C PHE A 221 1.07 12.67 -8.05
N TYR A 222 0.58 12.33 -6.86
CA TYR A 222 -0.10 13.30 -6.00
C TYR A 222 0.86 14.30 -5.35
N ASP A 223 2.10 13.92 -5.08
CA ASP A 223 3.15 14.86 -4.70
C ASP A 223 3.39 15.90 -5.80
N SER A 224 3.44 15.47 -7.07
CA SER A 224 3.58 16.37 -8.22
C SER A 224 2.39 17.34 -8.32
N ILE A 225 1.16 16.87 -8.03
CA ILE A 225 -0.03 17.73 -7.97
C ILE A 225 0.06 18.72 -6.81
N LEU A 226 0.51 18.28 -5.62
CA LEU A 226 0.68 19.14 -4.45
C LEU A 226 1.68 20.27 -4.74
N ASP A 227 2.77 20.00 -5.45
CA ASP A 227 3.73 21.01 -5.86
C ASP A 227 3.08 22.08 -6.77
N ILE A 228 2.31 21.65 -7.78
CA ILE A 228 1.58 22.55 -8.67
C ILE A 228 0.55 23.37 -7.87
N LEU A 229 -0.21 22.75 -6.97
CA LEU A 229 -1.22 23.43 -6.14
C LEU A 229 -0.57 24.46 -5.19
N ASN A 230 0.61 24.18 -4.65
CA ASN A 230 1.34 25.12 -3.81
C ASN A 230 1.85 26.33 -4.60
N GLU A 231 2.42 26.10 -5.80
CA GLU A 231 2.80 27.19 -6.70
C GLU A 231 1.58 28.03 -7.10
N PHE A 232 0.48 27.35 -7.41
CA PHE A 232 -0.79 27.96 -7.76
C PHE A 232 -1.35 28.83 -6.63
N LYS A 233 -1.32 28.35 -5.39
CA LYS A 233 -1.70 29.12 -4.20
C LYS A 233 -0.84 30.37 -4.03
N PHE A 234 0.47 30.26 -4.22
CA PHE A 234 1.38 31.40 -4.11
C PHE A 234 1.03 32.52 -5.10
N LYS A 235 0.62 32.16 -6.33
CA LYS A 235 0.14 33.13 -7.34
C LYS A 235 -1.11 33.90 -6.86
N PHE A 236 -2.09 33.22 -6.25
CA PHE A 236 -3.26 33.91 -5.68
C PHE A 236 -2.91 34.83 -4.51
N VAL A 237 -1.99 34.40 -3.64
CA VAL A 237 -1.51 35.24 -2.53
C VAL A 237 -0.86 36.52 -3.06
N ASN A 238 -0.05 36.42 -4.11
CA ASN A 238 0.55 37.59 -4.76
C ASN A 238 -0.51 38.48 -5.43
N ALA A 239 -1.59 37.91 -5.97
CA ALA A 239 -2.67 38.67 -6.58
C ALA A 239 -3.38 39.63 -5.61
N VAL A 240 -3.41 39.31 -4.31
CA VAL A 240 -3.95 40.19 -3.27
C VAL A 240 -3.20 41.53 -3.21
N SER A 241 -1.89 41.55 -3.50
CA SER A 241 -1.10 42.79 -3.51
C SER A 241 -1.56 43.76 -4.60
N TYR A 242 -2.06 43.26 -5.74
CA TYR A 242 -2.54 44.10 -6.84
C TYR A 242 -3.88 44.77 -6.55
N LEU A 243 -4.64 44.28 -5.57
CA LEU A 243 -5.87 44.93 -5.10
C LEU A 243 -5.58 46.30 -4.45
N GLN A 244 -4.37 46.51 -3.93
CA GLN A 244 -3.95 47.81 -3.36
C GLN A 244 -3.97 48.95 -4.40
N PHE A 245 -4.02 48.62 -5.70
CA PHE A 245 -4.19 49.62 -6.74
C PHE A 245 -5.52 50.37 -6.64
N GLN A 246 -6.58 49.74 -6.11
CA GLN A 246 -7.88 50.40 -5.89
C GLN A 246 -7.72 51.68 -5.06
N ASP A 247 -6.95 51.62 -3.96
CA ASP A 247 -6.75 52.77 -3.08
C ASP A 247 -6.04 53.91 -3.82
N ARG A 248 -5.06 53.58 -4.66
CA ARG A 248 -4.35 54.55 -5.50
C ARG A 248 -5.30 55.18 -6.52
N LEU A 249 -6.15 54.39 -7.14
CA LEU A 249 -7.14 54.87 -8.11
C LEU A 249 -8.16 55.82 -7.44
N THR A 250 -8.70 55.46 -6.28
CA THR A 250 -9.60 56.33 -5.52
C THR A 250 -8.91 57.64 -5.10
N GLN A 251 -7.64 57.61 -4.69
CA GLN A 251 -6.87 58.82 -4.38
C GLN A 251 -6.69 59.71 -5.61
N SER A 252 -6.36 59.14 -6.77
CA SER A 252 -6.22 59.88 -8.02
C SER A 252 -7.51 60.58 -8.43
N LEU A 253 -8.66 59.89 -8.34
CA LEU A 253 -9.98 60.47 -8.62
C LEU A 253 -10.35 61.57 -7.60
N TYR A 254 -9.98 61.38 -6.33
CA TYR A 254 -10.17 62.40 -5.30
C TYR A 254 -9.37 63.68 -5.60
N HIS A 255 -8.16 63.59 -6.14
CA HIS A 255 -7.39 64.76 -6.57
C HIS A 255 -8.09 65.55 -7.67
N LEU A 256 -8.67 64.86 -8.65
CA LEU A 256 -9.52 65.50 -9.68
C LEU A 256 -10.70 66.21 -9.03
N ASN A 257 -11.39 65.56 -8.09
CA ASN A 257 -12.52 66.15 -7.40
C ASN A 257 -12.14 67.40 -6.59
N ILE A 258 -11.01 67.38 -5.85
CA ILE A 258 -10.52 68.56 -5.13
C ILE A 258 -10.29 69.73 -6.10
N MET A 259 -9.71 69.51 -7.28
CA MET A 259 -9.44 70.61 -8.22
C MET A 259 -10.72 71.32 -8.64
N TYR A 260 -11.73 70.57 -9.08
CA TYR A 260 -12.94 71.16 -9.65
C TYR A 260 -13.96 71.61 -8.60
N SER A 261 -14.02 70.98 -7.42
CA SER A 261 -14.96 71.37 -6.34
C SER A 261 -14.62 72.72 -5.69
N ASN A 262 -13.35 73.16 -5.77
CA ASN A 262 -12.92 74.45 -5.24
C ASN A 262 -13.15 75.62 -6.22
N ILE A 263 -13.62 75.36 -7.45
CA ILE A 263 -13.91 76.39 -8.45
C ILE A 263 -15.13 77.22 -8.04
N ASP A 264 -16.16 76.58 -7.48
CA ASP A 264 -17.45 77.22 -7.14
C ASP A 264 -17.44 77.94 -5.78
N VAL A 265 -16.63 77.45 -4.83
CA VAL A 265 -16.82 77.76 -3.40
C VAL A 265 -16.11 79.04 -2.94
N PHE A 266 -15.13 79.60 -3.68
CA PHE A 266 -14.33 80.71 -3.11
C PHE A 266 -14.08 82.00 -3.90
N LYS A 267 -13.88 82.07 -5.23
CA LYS A 267 -13.45 83.38 -5.83
C LYS A 267 -13.75 83.67 -7.31
N PHE A 268 -14.30 82.76 -8.12
CA PHE A 268 -14.48 83.04 -9.56
C PHE A 268 -15.54 84.12 -9.88
N ARG A 269 -16.22 84.72 -8.87
CA ARG A 269 -17.14 85.85 -9.09
C ARG A 269 -16.44 87.20 -9.31
N ASP A 270 -15.25 87.41 -8.73
CA ASP A 270 -14.52 88.69 -8.75
C ASP A 270 -13.21 88.67 -9.55
N ILE A 271 -12.92 87.55 -10.22
CA ILE A 271 -11.70 87.33 -11.01
C ILE A 271 -11.98 87.66 -12.49
N SER A 272 -11.00 88.24 -13.20
CA SER A 272 -11.12 88.51 -14.64
C SER A 272 -11.30 87.20 -15.42
N GLU A 273 -12.09 87.23 -16.49
CA GLU A 273 -12.37 86.04 -17.30
C GLU A 273 -11.09 85.36 -17.82
N LEU A 274 -10.07 86.18 -18.10
CA LEU A 274 -8.72 85.78 -18.50
C LEU A 274 -8.00 84.93 -17.43
N GLN A 275 -8.07 85.34 -16.16
CA GLN A 275 -7.52 84.58 -15.03
C GLN A 275 -8.30 83.28 -14.82
N LYS A 276 -9.63 83.29 -14.99
CA LYS A 276 -10.45 82.08 -14.86
C LYS A 276 -10.06 81.02 -15.89
N LEU A 277 -9.96 81.42 -17.15
CA LEU A 277 -9.54 80.53 -18.24
C LEU A 277 -8.11 80.00 -18.03
N LYS A 278 -7.21 80.82 -17.45
CA LYS A 278 -5.86 80.38 -17.10
C LYS A 278 -5.83 79.34 -15.98
N PHE A 279 -6.62 79.51 -14.91
CA PHE A 279 -6.79 78.50 -13.85
C PHE A 279 -7.35 77.19 -14.41
N LEU A 280 -8.40 77.28 -15.23
CA LEU A 280 -9.03 76.12 -15.85
C LEU A 280 -8.05 75.37 -16.76
N SER A 281 -7.21 76.08 -17.53
CA SER A 281 -6.16 75.50 -18.37
C SER A 281 -5.13 74.70 -17.56
N ILE A 282 -4.72 75.21 -16.38
CA ILE A 282 -3.79 74.49 -15.48
C ILE A 282 -4.46 73.26 -14.84
N PHE A 283 -5.73 73.36 -14.47
CA PHE A 283 -6.47 72.25 -13.91
C PHE A 283 -6.76 71.16 -14.95
N THR A 284 -7.09 71.51 -16.19
CA THR A 284 -7.27 70.51 -17.26
C THR A 284 -5.96 69.85 -17.65
N ASP A 285 -4.83 70.58 -17.70
CA ASP A 285 -3.52 69.97 -17.94
C ASP A 285 -3.13 68.99 -16.83
N THR A 286 -3.32 69.39 -15.56
CA THR A 286 -3.08 68.50 -14.42
C THR A 286 -4.02 67.31 -14.44
N SER A 287 -5.30 67.50 -14.78
CA SER A 287 -6.28 66.42 -14.85
C SER A 287 -5.94 65.39 -15.92
N LYS A 288 -5.48 65.85 -17.09
CA LYS A 288 -4.98 65.01 -18.18
C LYS A 288 -3.77 64.19 -17.72
N MET A 289 -2.82 64.80 -17.01
CA MET A 289 -1.67 64.09 -16.45
C MET A 289 -2.08 63.02 -15.43
N ILE A 290 -3.00 63.36 -14.51
CA ILE A 290 -3.52 62.42 -13.51
C ILE A 290 -4.24 61.25 -14.18
N VAL A 291 -5.12 61.50 -15.15
CA VAL A 291 -5.85 60.44 -15.86
C VAL A 291 -4.88 59.55 -16.64
N ARG A 292 -3.86 60.10 -17.29
CA ARG A 292 -2.81 59.33 -17.97
C ARG A 292 -2.01 58.45 -17.02
N ASP A 293 -1.63 58.96 -15.85
CA ASP A 293 -0.94 58.17 -14.82
C ASP A 293 -1.82 56.99 -14.35
N VAL A 294 -3.11 57.23 -14.13
CA VAL A 294 -4.06 56.17 -13.76
C VAL A 294 -4.24 55.15 -14.88
N ILE A 295 -4.37 55.59 -16.14
CA ILE A 295 -4.47 54.69 -17.30
C ILE A 295 -3.23 53.80 -17.40
N SER A 296 -2.02 54.38 -17.30
CA SER A 296 -0.76 53.62 -17.37
C SER A 296 -0.69 52.55 -16.29
N LYS A 297 -0.99 52.92 -15.04
CA LYS A 297 -0.96 51.98 -13.90
C LYS A 297 -2.08 50.94 -13.95
N LEU A 298 -3.25 51.31 -14.46
CA LEU A 298 -4.34 50.35 -14.70
C LEU A 298 -3.95 49.34 -15.77
N ASP A 299 -3.19 49.75 -16.79
CA ASP A 299 -2.69 48.86 -17.84
C ASP A 299 -1.65 47.88 -17.28
N GLU A 300 -0.69 48.37 -16.49
CA GLU A 300 0.26 47.51 -15.76
C GLU A 300 -0.46 46.49 -14.88
N ASN A 301 -1.48 46.94 -14.14
CA ASN A 301 -2.29 46.08 -13.27
C ASN A 301 -3.11 45.05 -14.06
N LEU A 302 -3.69 45.45 -15.19
CA LEU A 302 -4.45 44.57 -16.08
C LEU A 302 -3.57 43.47 -16.68
N VAL A 303 -2.39 43.82 -17.21
CA VAL A 303 -1.43 42.84 -17.77
C VAL A 303 -1.09 41.77 -16.73
N VAL A 304 -0.81 42.20 -15.51
CA VAL A 304 -0.50 41.30 -14.40
C VAL A 304 -1.68 40.38 -14.05
N PHE A 305 -2.92 40.89 -14.05
CA PHE A 305 -4.11 40.07 -13.82
C PHE A 305 -4.40 39.10 -14.97
N GLU A 306 -4.18 39.50 -16.23
CA GLU A 306 -4.32 38.64 -17.41
C GLU A 306 -3.28 37.50 -17.36
N GLU A 307 -2.00 37.81 -17.11
CA GLU A 307 -0.94 36.81 -16.92
C GLU A 307 -1.25 35.85 -15.77
N PHE A 308 -1.80 36.36 -14.67
CA PHE A 308 -2.24 35.56 -13.53
C PHE A 308 -3.37 34.59 -13.91
N VAL A 309 -4.38 35.04 -14.65
CA VAL A 309 -5.50 34.21 -15.11
C VAL A 309 -5.00 33.13 -16.08
N ASP A 310 -4.15 33.48 -17.04
CA ASP A 310 -3.62 32.53 -18.02
C ASP A 310 -2.76 31.46 -17.37
N ALA A 311 -1.86 31.85 -16.45
CA ALA A 311 -1.06 30.90 -15.69
C ALA A 311 -1.95 29.98 -14.81
N SER A 312 -3.06 30.51 -14.31
CA SER A 312 -4.04 29.75 -13.53
C SER A 312 -4.75 28.70 -14.37
N ILE A 313 -5.21 29.07 -15.58
CA ILE A 313 -5.83 28.15 -16.54
C ILE A 313 -4.85 27.04 -16.92
N SER A 314 -3.59 27.39 -17.21
CA SER A 314 -2.55 26.41 -17.53
C SER A 314 -2.28 25.42 -16.39
N SER A 315 -2.30 25.88 -15.14
CA SER A 315 -2.14 25.02 -13.95
C SER A 315 -3.31 24.04 -13.81
N ILE A 316 -4.54 24.53 -14.00
CA ILE A 316 -5.77 23.70 -13.97
C ILE A 316 -5.73 22.63 -15.08
N GLN A 317 -5.33 23.01 -16.30
CA GLN A 317 -5.20 22.09 -17.43
C GLN A 317 -4.14 21.02 -17.16
N THR A 318 -2.96 21.42 -16.68
CA THR A 318 -1.87 20.49 -16.37
C THR A 318 -2.30 19.43 -15.35
N ILE A 319 -3.03 19.83 -14.30
CA ILE A 319 -3.55 18.90 -13.29
C ILE A 319 -4.61 17.95 -13.89
N ASN A 320 -5.50 18.46 -14.75
CA ASN A 320 -6.51 17.63 -15.42
C ASN A 320 -5.88 16.62 -16.40
N ASP A 321 -4.88 17.04 -17.16
CA ASP A 321 -4.15 16.19 -18.11
C ASP A 321 -3.43 15.07 -17.35
N LEU A 322 -2.69 15.42 -16.30
CA LEU A 322 -2.05 14.47 -15.37
C LEU A 322 -3.07 13.44 -14.83
N LYS A 323 -4.25 13.89 -14.38
CA LYS A 323 -5.31 12.99 -13.88
C LYS A 323 -5.82 12.04 -14.96
N SER A 324 -5.97 12.51 -16.19
CA SER A 324 -6.42 11.69 -17.32
C SER A 324 -5.42 10.59 -17.68
N GLU A 325 -4.12 10.92 -17.74
CA GLU A 325 -3.06 9.97 -18.06
C GLU A 325 -2.92 8.88 -16.99
N ASN A 326 -3.00 9.27 -15.71
CA ASN A 326 -2.74 8.34 -14.62
C ASN A 326 -3.91 7.36 -14.37
N SER A 327 -5.15 7.78 -14.68
CA SER A 327 -6.33 6.91 -14.59
C SER A 327 -6.28 5.68 -15.52
N LEU A 328 -5.40 5.70 -16.54
CA LEU A 328 -5.25 4.62 -17.53
C LEU A 328 -4.20 3.57 -17.15
N HIS A 329 -3.36 3.79 -16.14
CA HIS A 329 -2.18 2.95 -15.90
C HIS A 329 -2.18 2.22 -14.56
N ILE A 330 -2.96 2.67 -13.57
CA ILE A 330 -2.92 2.11 -12.22
C ILE A 330 -4.13 1.19 -11.97
N ASP A 331 -3.93 -0.12 -12.18
CA ASP A 331 -4.94 -1.16 -11.88
C ASP A 331 -4.64 -1.87 -10.55
N ILE A 332 -4.76 -1.12 -9.46
CA ILE A 332 -4.59 -1.63 -8.08
C ILE A 332 -5.54 -2.80 -7.82
N ALA A 333 -6.75 -2.74 -8.41
CA ALA A 333 -7.78 -3.76 -8.22
C ALA A 333 -7.33 -5.13 -8.72
N ARG A 334 -6.75 -5.19 -9.93
CA ARG A 334 -6.20 -6.43 -10.50
C ARG A 334 -5.06 -7.00 -9.67
N THR A 335 -4.16 -6.15 -9.17
CA THR A 335 -3.02 -6.60 -8.33
C THR A 335 -3.51 -7.19 -7.01
N VAL A 336 -4.52 -6.58 -6.37
CA VAL A 336 -5.15 -7.09 -5.14
C VAL A 336 -5.91 -8.38 -5.38
N GLU A 337 -6.56 -8.53 -6.53
CA GLU A 337 -7.22 -9.76 -6.93
C GLU A 337 -6.21 -10.89 -7.17
N SER A 338 -5.13 -10.62 -7.89
CA SER A 338 -4.00 -11.55 -8.08
C SER A 338 -3.43 -12.01 -6.74
N PHE A 339 -3.16 -11.07 -5.82
CA PHE A 339 -2.72 -11.36 -4.47
C PHE A 339 -3.71 -12.27 -3.73
N SER A 340 -5.01 -11.98 -3.79
CA SER A 340 -6.06 -12.80 -3.18
C SER A 340 -6.12 -14.22 -3.73
N VAL A 341 -5.94 -14.40 -5.04
CA VAL A 341 -5.89 -15.73 -5.69
C VAL A 341 -4.68 -16.51 -5.21
N ILE A 342 -3.51 -15.87 -5.15
CA ILE A 342 -2.27 -16.48 -4.65
C ILE A 342 -2.48 -16.96 -3.21
N LEU A 343 -3.01 -16.10 -2.33
CA LEU A 343 -3.29 -16.46 -0.94
C LEU A 343 -4.25 -17.66 -0.81
N LEU A 344 -5.33 -17.69 -1.60
CA LEU A 344 -6.29 -18.81 -1.59
C LEU A 344 -5.64 -20.13 -2.02
N ASN A 345 -4.76 -20.09 -3.01
CA ASN A 345 -4.02 -21.28 -3.47
C ASN A 345 -3.11 -21.83 -2.37
N LEU A 346 -2.44 -20.97 -1.59
CA LEU A 346 -1.64 -21.40 -0.44
C LEU A 346 -2.50 -22.03 0.66
N LEU A 347 -3.62 -21.41 1.01
CA LEU A 347 -4.51 -21.95 2.05
C LEU A 347 -4.99 -23.35 1.68
N LYS A 348 -5.40 -23.55 0.43
CA LYS A 348 -5.77 -24.87 -0.10
C LYS A 348 -4.60 -25.86 -0.03
N ARG A 349 -3.37 -25.40 -0.30
CA ARG A 349 -2.19 -26.25 -0.23
C ARG A 349 -1.87 -26.69 1.21
N ILE A 350 -2.04 -25.80 2.19
CA ILE A 350 -1.91 -26.15 3.61
C ILE A 350 -2.94 -27.21 3.98
N ASP A 351 -4.18 -27.10 3.50
CA ASP A 351 -5.21 -28.14 3.72
C ASP A 351 -4.81 -29.48 3.10
N ASP A 352 -4.20 -29.47 1.90
CA ASP A 352 -3.68 -30.68 1.25
C ASP A 352 -2.55 -31.33 2.07
N VAL A 353 -1.62 -30.53 2.64
CA VAL A 353 -0.55 -31.03 3.53
C VAL A 353 -1.15 -31.67 4.78
N GLU A 354 -2.11 -31.02 5.44
CA GLU A 354 -2.79 -31.56 6.63
C GLU A 354 -3.48 -32.91 6.32
N LYS A 355 -4.08 -33.02 5.12
CA LYS A 355 -4.71 -34.25 4.64
C LYS A 355 -3.67 -35.34 4.34
N ASN A 356 -2.56 -35.00 3.70
CA ASN A 356 -1.47 -35.92 3.39
C ASN A 356 -0.83 -36.47 4.69
N ASN A 357 -0.60 -35.62 5.68
CA ASN A 357 -0.10 -36.02 6.99
C ASN A 357 -1.08 -36.95 7.72
N SER A 358 -2.38 -36.68 7.64
CA SER A 358 -3.41 -37.56 8.19
C SER A 358 -3.43 -38.94 7.52
N ASN A 359 -3.29 -38.99 6.18
CA ASN A 359 -3.21 -40.24 5.43
C ASN A 359 -1.96 -41.04 5.81
N PHE A 360 -0.82 -40.37 5.97
CA PHE A 360 0.41 -41.02 6.44
C PHE A 360 0.24 -41.66 7.82
N LEU A 361 -0.35 -40.93 8.77
CA LEU A 361 -0.60 -41.46 10.12
C LEU A 361 -1.49 -42.70 10.07
N SER A 362 -2.51 -42.70 9.19
CA SER A 362 -3.39 -43.86 9.03
C SER A 362 -2.66 -45.10 8.47
N LEU A 363 -1.78 -44.92 7.48
CA LEU A 363 -0.93 -46.00 6.96
C LEU A 363 -0.01 -46.55 8.05
N TYR A 364 0.54 -45.69 8.89
CA TYR A 364 1.44 -46.10 9.96
C TYR A 364 0.71 -46.88 11.07
N TYR A 365 -0.49 -46.46 11.45
CA TYR A 365 -1.36 -47.22 12.36
C TYR A 365 -1.71 -48.60 11.81
N GLU A 366 -1.88 -48.72 10.50
CA GLU A 366 -2.10 -50.02 9.84
C GLU A 366 -0.86 -50.92 9.98
N GLN A 367 0.34 -50.39 9.77
CA GLN A 367 1.60 -51.14 9.95
C GLN A 367 1.78 -51.64 11.39
N ILE A 368 1.40 -50.84 12.38
CA ILE A 368 1.42 -51.28 13.79
C ILE A 368 0.51 -52.47 14.03
N LYS A 369 -0.69 -52.47 13.45
CA LYS A 369 -1.60 -53.60 13.56
C LYS A 369 -0.99 -54.87 12.96
N PHE A 370 -0.26 -54.76 11.86
CA PHE A 370 0.45 -55.89 11.28
C PHE A 370 1.59 -56.39 12.17
N VAL A 371 2.40 -55.50 12.76
CA VAL A 371 3.46 -55.90 13.70
C VAL A 371 2.87 -56.60 14.93
N LYS A 372 1.80 -56.07 15.54
CA LYS A 372 1.09 -56.72 16.66
C LYS A 372 0.51 -58.09 16.26
N SER A 373 0.15 -58.27 15.00
CA SER A 373 -0.29 -59.58 14.50
C SER A 373 0.84 -60.62 14.46
N LEU A 374 2.10 -60.21 14.27
CA LEU A 374 3.27 -61.10 14.33
C LEU A 374 3.49 -61.62 15.76
N GLU A 375 3.31 -60.78 16.77
CA GLU A 375 3.40 -61.16 18.19
C GLU A 375 2.44 -62.31 18.53
N PHE A 376 1.20 -62.22 18.05
CA PHE A 376 0.22 -63.30 18.19
C PHE A 376 0.66 -64.59 17.50
N MET A 377 1.32 -64.50 16.35
CA MET A 377 1.85 -65.66 15.63
C MET A 377 3.03 -66.31 16.35
N PHE A 378 3.95 -65.53 16.91
CA PHE A 378 5.00 -66.05 17.80
C PHE A 378 4.43 -66.71 19.06
N SER A 379 3.26 -66.25 19.53
CA SER A 379 2.53 -66.92 20.61
C SER A 379 2.02 -68.30 20.24
N ASN A 380 1.54 -68.46 19.01
CA ASN A 380 1.12 -69.76 18.50
C ASN A 380 2.31 -70.70 18.28
N ILE A 381 3.45 -70.19 17.78
CA ILE A 381 4.68 -70.96 17.62
C ILE A 381 5.23 -71.42 18.97
N ALA A 382 5.22 -70.55 19.99
CA ALA A 382 5.63 -70.91 21.35
C ALA A 382 4.76 -72.05 21.93
N ALA A 383 3.46 -72.05 21.66
CA ALA A 383 2.56 -73.13 22.06
C ALA A 383 2.91 -74.46 21.37
N ILE A 384 3.38 -74.44 20.13
CA ILE A 384 3.89 -75.64 19.43
C ILE A 384 5.19 -76.12 20.09
N SER A 385 6.10 -75.21 20.43
CA SER A 385 7.35 -75.55 21.11
C SER A 385 7.13 -76.21 22.47
N ALA A 386 6.18 -75.69 23.27
CA ALA A 386 5.78 -76.31 24.53
C ALA A 386 5.25 -77.75 24.34
N ARG A 387 4.56 -78.04 23.22
CA ARG A 387 4.15 -79.42 22.88
C ARG A 387 5.34 -80.30 22.52
N PHE A 388 6.35 -79.79 21.81
CA PHE A 388 7.59 -80.52 21.58
C PHE A 388 8.30 -80.88 22.90
N GLN A 389 8.38 -79.95 23.85
CA GLN A 389 8.95 -80.22 25.17
C GLN A 389 8.21 -81.34 25.90
N ASN A 390 6.88 -81.30 25.91
CA ASN A 390 6.05 -82.34 26.54
C ASN A 390 6.29 -83.72 25.89
N ILE A 391 6.38 -83.76 24.56
CA ILE A 391 6.67 -84.99 23.83
C ILE A 391 8.07 -85.50 24.15
N ASN A 392 9.07 -84.62 24.19
CA ASN A 392 10.44 -84.98 24.53
C ASN A 392 10.57 -85.54 25.95
N ILE A 393 9.84 -84.98 26.93
CA ILE A 393 9.75 -85.52 28.29
C ILE A 393 9.12 -86.91 28.27
N ALA A 394 8.02 -87.10 27.53
CA ALA A 394 7.38 -88.41 27.38
C ALA A 394 8.30 -89.44 26.71
N SER A 395 9.05 -89.04 25.68
CA SER A 395 10.06 -89.88 25.01
C SER A 395 11.18 -90.32 25.96
N LYS A 396 11.69 -89.41 26.80
CA LYS A 396 12.69 -89.73 27.82
C LYS A 396 12.17 -90.75 28.83
N ILE A 397 10.94 -90.57 29.31
CA ILE A 397 10.31 -91.50 30.24
C ILE A 397 10.17 -92.90 29.61
N GLU A 398 9.75 -92.98 28.35
CA GLU A 398 9.55 -94.27 27.67
C GLU A 398 10.88 -95.00 27.40
N VAL A 399 11.96 -94.29 27.06
CA VAL A 399 13.30 -94.88 26.89
C VAL A 399 13.88 -95.37 28.21
N VAL A 400 13.79 -94.58 29.28
CA VAL A 400 14.30 -94.99 30.61
C VAL A 400 13.55 -96.20 31.17
N LYS A 401 12.29 -96.39 30.78
CA LYS A 401 11.45 -97.49 31.25
C LYS A 401 11.77 -98.84 30.58
N ARG A 402 12.43 -98.85 29.42
CA ARG A 402 12.65 -100.06 28.60
C ARG A 402 14.10 -100.19 28.16
N ILE A 403 14.77 -101.24 28.62
CA ILE A 403 16.17 -101.53 28.29
C ILE A 403 16.33 -101.75 26.78
N GLU A 404 15.31 -102.25 26.09
CA GLU A 404 15.31 -102.47 24.65
C GLU A 404 15.35 -101.17 23.81
N LEU A 405 15.23 -100.00 24.45
CA LEU A 405 15.26 -98.68 23.81
C LEU A 405 16.49 -97.84 24.21
N GLU A 406 17.46 -98.41 24.91
CA GLU A 406 18.67 -97.71 25.38
C GLU A 406 19.44 -97.02 24.23
N ASP A 407 19.51 -97.67 23.06
CA ASP A 407 20.11 -97.12 21.84
C ASP A 407 19.45 -95.82 21.33
N MET A 408 18.25 -95.47 21.83
CA MET A 408 17.52 -94.26 21.46
C MET A 408 17.88 -93.04 22.33
N GLU A 409 18.61 -93.23 23.43
CA GLU A 409 18.97 -92.15 24.36
C GLU A 409 19.75 -91.01 23.65
N GLY A 410 20.66 -91.36 22.74
CA GLY A 410 21.41 -90.39 21.93
C GLY A 410 20.51 -89.52 21.05
N ASN A 411 19.56 -90.13 20.35
CA ASN A 411 18.62 -89.42 19.48
C ASN A 411 17.69 -88.49 20.27
N ILE A 412 17.22 -88.92 21.45
CA ILE A 412 16.38 -88.09 22.34
C ILE A 412 17.19 -86.94 22.95
N SER A 413 18.47 -87.16 23.27
CA SER A 413 19.36 -86.08 23.68
C SER A 413 19.56 -85.06 22.56
N GLU A 414 19.60 -85.49 21.30
CA GLU A 414 19.72 -84.58 20.15
C GLU A 414 18.42 -83.82 19.88
N MET A 415 17.26 -84.50 19.95
CA MET A 415 15.93 -83.85 19.96
C MET A 415 15.83 -82.77 21.03
N SER A 416 16.34 -83.05 22.25
CA SER A 416 16.35 -82.07 23.34
C SER A 416 17.15 -80.80 22.98
N LYS A 417 18.28 -80.96 22.29
CA LYS A 417 19.10 -79.82 21.82
C LYS A 417 18.38 -79.02 20.75
N ILE A 418 17.72 -79.70 19.81
CA ILE A 418 16.95 -79.06 18.73
C ILE A 418 15.78 -78.26 19.32
N ILE A 419 15.04 -78.81 20.28
CA ILE A 419 13.95 -78.10 20.98
C ILE A 419 14.48 -76.88 21.73
N GLY A 420 15.62 -77.01 22.43
CA GLY A 420 16.25 -75.87 23.09
C GLY A 420 16.65 -74.74 22.13
N ASN A 421 17.12 -75.10 20.92
CA ASN A 421 17.42 -74.11 19.88
C ASN A 421 16.15 -73.45 19.32
N ILE A 422 15.07 -74.21 19.15
CA ILE A 422 13.76 -73.67 18.73
C ILE A 422 13.26 -72.66 19.76
N ASP A 423 13.25 -73.00 21.06
CA ASP A 423 12.83 -72.08 22.12
C ASP A 423 13.69 -70.82 22.20
N LEU A 424 15.01 -70.96 22.08
CA LEU A 424 15.93 -69.83 22.09
C LEU A 424 15.65 -68.87 20.93
N ASN A 425 15.35 -69.39 19.73
CA ASN A 425 14.99 -68.57 18.58
C ASN A 425 13.61 -67.92 18.73
N ILE A 426 12.63 -68.62 19.30
CA ILE A 426 11.29 -68.06 19.60
C ILE A 426 11.40 -66.90 20.60
N ASN A 427 12.18 -67.07 21.67
CA ASN A 427 12.37 -66.03 22.68
C ASN A 427 13.09 -64.81 22.10
N LYS A 428 14.15 -65.03 21.32
CA LYS A 428 14.82 -63.93 20.60
C LYS A 428 13.85 -63.20 19.66
N GLY A 429 13.07 -63.93 18.88
CA GLY A 429 12.09 -63.34 17.96
C GLY A 429 11.03 -62.51 18.68
N ARG A 430 10.55 -62.95 19.85
CA ARG A 430 9.65 -62.19 20.71
C ARG A 430 10.30 -60.92 21.27
N GLU A 431 11.50 -61.02 21.84
CA GLU A 431 12.23 -59.85 22.36
C GLU A 431 12.46 -58.80 21.26
N PHE A 432 12.78 -59.23 20.04
CA PHE A 432 12.87 -58.33 18.89
C PHE A 432 11.54 -57.69 18.53
N LEU A 433 10.43 -58.45 18.51
CA LEU A 433 9.11 -57.90 18.25
C LEU A 433 8.66 -56.91 19.31
N ASP A 434 8.91 -57.16 20.59
CA ASP A 434 8.57 -56.24 21.68
C ASP A 434 9.32 -54.91 21.52
N GLN A 435 10.60 -54.96 21.16
CA GLN A 435 11.40 -53.76 20.86
C GLN A 435 10.86 -53.00 19.65
N ILE A 436 10.47 -53.71 18.60
CA ILE A 436 9.86 -53.13 17.40
C ILE A 436 8.52 -52.46 17.77
N ILE A 437 7.61 -53.15 18.46
CA ILE A 437 6.30 -52.62 18.87
C ILE A 437 6.47 -51.37 19.73
N PHE A 438 7.30 -51.43 20.78
CA PHE A 438 7.56 -50.28 21.65
C PHE A 438 8.06 -49.07 20.85
N PHE A 439 8.96 -49.31 19.90
CA PHE A 439 9.48 -48.26 19.04
C PHE A 439 8.40 -47.67 18.13
N PHE A 440 7.62 -48.51 17.46
CA PHE A 440 6.54 -48.07 16.58
C PHE A 440 5.49 -47.23 17.34
N GLU A 441 5.12 -47.65 18.55
CA GLU A 441 4.21 -46.90 19.41
C GLU A 441 4.79 -45.55 19.83
N LYS A 442 6.09 -45.50 20.13
CA LYS A 442 6.79 -44.24 20.42
C LYS A 442 6.78 -43.31 19.21
N VAL A 443 7.11 -43.82 18.02
CA VAL A 443 7.11 -43.02 16.78
C VAL A 443 5.72 -42.47 16.49
N VAL A 444 4.66 -43.28 16.59
CA VAL A 444 3.29 -42.78 16.41
C VAL A 444 2.97 -41.67 17.39
N LYS A 445 3.30 -41.84 18.67
CA LYS A 445 3.02 -40.84 19.68
C LYS A 445 3.77 -39.53 19.40
N ASP A 446 5.01 -39.62 18.95
CA ASP A 446 5.82 -38.46 18.56
C ASP A 446 5.24 -37.76 17.32
N TYR A 447 4.76 -38.53 16.33
CA TYR A 447 4.06 -38.00 15.15
C TYR A 447 2.71 -37.36 15.48
N ASP A 448 1.91 -37.97 16.35
CA ASP A 448 0.58 -37.48 16.73
C ASP A 448 0.70 -36.15 17.50
N ASN A 449 1.66 -36.07 18.44
CA ASN A 449 2.00 -34.84 19.14
C ASN A 449 2.47 -33.74 18.17
N ARG A 450 3.32 -34.10 17.21
CA ARG A 450 3.79 -33.14 16.22
C ARG A 450 2.66 -32.65 15.32
N PHE A 451 1.81 -33.55 14.83
CA PHE A 451 0.67 -33.18 14.00
C PHE A 451 -0.28 -32.23 14.74
N TYR A 452 -0.48 -32.45 16.04
CA TYR A 452 -1.23 -31.52 16.88
C TYR A 452 -0.58 -30.13 16.94
N LEU A 453 0.74 -30.05 17.14
CA LEU A 453 1.47 -28.78 17.14
C LEU A 453 1.43 -28.09 15.76
N GLU A 454 1.59 -28.85 14.69
CA GLU A 454 1.58 -28.36 13.31
C GLU A 454 0.22 -27.84 12.90
N LYS A 455 -0.86 -28.54 13.24
CA LYS A 455 -2.23 -28.07 13.04
C LYS A 455 -2.50 -26.75 13.77
N ASN A 456 -2.01 -26.61 15.00
CA ASN A 456 -2.13 -25.35 15.74
C ASN A 456 -1.33 -24.22 15.07
N TYR A 457 -0.12 -24.52 14.58
CA TYR A 457 0.71 -23.57 13.83
C TYR A 457 0.02 -23.13 12.53
N PHE A 458 -0.48 -24.06 11.72
CA PHE A 458 -1.22 -23.77 10.50
C PHE A 458 -2.49 -22.98 10.77
N ASN A 459 -3.25 -23.28 11.82
CA ASN A 459 -4.42 -22.47 12.19
C ASN A 459 -4.05 -21.03 12.55
N LYS A 460 -2.96 -20.82 13.29
CA LYS A 460 -2.44 -19.47 13.57
C LYS A 460 -2.03 -18.76 12.29
N PHE A 461 -1.36 -19.48 11.39
CA PHE A 461 -0.91 -18.96 10.12
C PHE A 461 -2.05 -18.58 9.17
N LYS A 462 -3.07 -19.45 9.02
CA LYS A 462 -4.29 -19.19 8.25
C LYS A 462 -4.98 -17.90 8.74
N LYS A 463 -5.04 -17.67 10.05
CA LYS A 463 -5.58 -16.42 10.62
C LYS A 463 -4.78 -15.18 10.21
N LEU A 464 -3.45 -15.24 10.33
CA LEU A 464 -2.56 -14.14 9.90
C LEU A 464 -2.70 -13.84 8.39
N PHE A 465 -2.91 -14.87 7.57
CA PHE A 465 -3.13 -14.70 6.12
C PHE A 465 -4.45 -14.04 5.78
N MET A 466 -5.52 -14.38 6.51
CA MET A 466 -6.81 -13.73 6.36
C MET A 466 -6.74 -12.25 6.79
N GLU A 467 -5.95 -11.96 7.82
CA GLU A 467 -5.66 -10.58 8.25
C GLU A 467 -4.88 -9.81 7.17
N ILE A 468 -3.80 -10.39 6.63
CA ILE A 468 -3.05 -9.83 5.50
C ILE A 468 -3.97 -9.54 4.31
N LYS A 469 -4.88 -10.47 4.00
CA LYS A 469 -5.88 -10.28 2.94
C LYS A 469 -6.81 -9.09 3.23
N SER A 470 -7.29 -8.93 4.46
CA SER A 470 -8.11 -7.78 4.85
C SER A 470 -7.34 -6.48 4.69
N ASN A 471 -6.11 -6.45 5.20
CA ASN A 471 -5.26 -5.26 5.17
C ASN A 471 -4.99 -4.80 3.73
N ILE A 472 -4.71 -5.70 2.78
CA ILE A 472 -4.47 -5.29 1.39
C ILE A 472 -5.73 -4.71 0.73
N ILE A 473 -6.92 -5.22 1.08
CA ILE A 473 -8.20 -4.71 0.58
C ILE A 473 -8.50 -3.34 1.18
N GLU A 474 -8.22 -3.16 2.48
CA GLU A 474 -8.37 -1.88 3.16
C GLU A 474 -7.42 -0.83 2.60
N ILE A 475 -6.13 -1.15 2.42
CA ILE A 475 -5.15 -0.25 1.77
C ILE A 475 -5.61 0.14 0.36
N LYS A 476 -6.09 -0.84 -0.43
CA LYS A 476 -6.66 -0.58 -1.76
C LYS A 476 -7.85 0.38 -1.69
N ASN A 477 -8.80 0.13 -0.78
CA ASN A 477 -9.98 0.99 -0.64
C ASN A 477 -9.56 2.40 -0.21
N ILE A 478 -8.62 2.55 0.73
CA ILE A 478 -8.09 3.85 1.15
C ILE A 478 -7.41 4.56 -0.03
N ALA A 479 -6.59 3.87 -0.83
CA ALA A 479 -5.93 4.44 -2.00
C ALA A 479 -6.92 4.86 -3.11
N ILE A 480 -7.96 4.05 -3.36
CA ILE A 480 -8.98 4.38 -4.35
C ILE A 480 -9.90 5.51 -3.84
N ASP A 481 -10.42 5.38 -2.63
CA ASP A 481 -11.46 6.26 -2.08
C ASP A 481 -10.89 7.61 -1.65
N ASN A 482 -9.68 7.68 -1.10
CA ASN A 482 -9.14 8.95 -0.57
C ASN A 482 -8.23 9.68 -1.55
N ILE A 483 -7.58 8.95 -2.44
CA ILE A 483 -6.58 9.52 -3.35
C ILE A 483 -7.16 9.57 -4.77
N LEU A 484 -7.48 8.44 -5.39
CA LEU A 484 -7.92 8.42 -6.80
C LEU A 484 -9.28 9.09 -7.04
N SER A 485 -10.17 9.08 -6.05
CA SER A 485 -11.49 9.72 -6.16
C SER A 485 -11.47 11.24 -5.88
N TYR A 486 -10.34 11.79 -5.40
CA TYR A 486 -10.28 13.17 -4.93
C TYR A 486 -10.51 14.17 -6.08
N GLU A 487 -11.48 15.05 -5.89
CA GLU A 487 -11.77 16.17 -6.80
C GLU A 487 -10.98 17.41 -6.35
N ILE A 488 -9.86 17.66 -7.03
CA ILE A 488 -8.96 18.80 -6.74
C ILE A 488 -9.65 20.15 -7.03
N PHE A 489 -10.57 20.19 -8.00
CA PHE A 489 -11.33 21.38 -8.36
C PHE A 489 -12.83 21.11 -8.28
N SER A 490 -13.41 21.37 -7.11
CA SER A 490 -14.87 21.30 -6.95
C SER A 490 -15.61 22.28 -7.88
N VAL A 491 -16.90 22.03 -8.15
CA VAL A 491 -17.76 22.95 -8.91
C VAL A 491 -17.70 24.37 -8.33
N ASP A 492 -17.82 24.50 -7.00
CA ASP A 492 -17.71 25.79 -6.31
C ASP A 492 -16.40 26.53 -6.60
N PHE A 493 -15.29 25.79 -6.73
CA PHE A 493 -13.98 26.38 -7.03
C PHE A 493 -13.98 27.00 -8.43
N LEU A 494 -14.51 26.27 -9.41
CA LEU A 494 -14.58 26.73 -10.79
C LEU A 494 -15.53 27.92 -10.95
N GLU A 495 -16.65 27.94 -10.22
CA GLU A 495 -17.57 29.08 -10.18
C GLU A 495 -16.87 30.35 -9.67
N ILE A 496 -16.15 30.27 -8.54
CA ILE A 496 -15.39 31.41 -7.99
C ILE A 496 -14.29 31.85 -8.96
N PHE A 497 -13.64 30.91 -9.65
CA PHE A 497 -12.61 31.23 -10.63
C PHE A 497 -13.17 31.96 -11.87
N GLU A 498 -14.35 31.57 -12.36
CA GLU A 498 -15.03 32.28 -13.46
C GLU A 498 -15.51 33.68 -13.04
N GLU A 499 -15.90 33.88 -11.77
CA GLU A 499 -16.16 35.22 -11.24
C GLU A 499 -14.89 36.10 -11.34
N ILE A 500 -13.73 35.59 -10.94
CA ILE A 500 -12.46 36.34 -11.02
C ILE A 500 -12.14 36.69 -12.47
N LYS A 501 -12.28 35.74 -13.41
CA LYS A 501 -12.08 36.01 -14.85
C LYS A 501 -12.99 37.11 -15.36
N THR A 502 -14.26 37.09 -14.95
CA THR A 502 -15.24 38.11 -15.31
C THR A 502 -14.84 39.48 -14.77
N GLU A 503 -14.36 39.55 -13.53
CA GLU A 503 -13.93 40.81 -12.94
C GLU A 503 -12.62 41.34 -13.56
N VAL A 504 -11.67 40.47 -13.92
CA VAL A 504 -10.48 40.88 -14.70
C VAL A 504 -10.88 41.46 -16.06
N TYR A 505 -11.88 40.86 -16.72
CA TYR A 505 -12.47 41.46 -17.93
C TYR A 505 -13.13 42.82 -17.65
N ASN A 506 -13.76 43.00 -16.49
CA ASN A 506 -14.31 44.30 -16.09
C ASN A 506 -13.22 45.37 -15.86
N ILE A 507 -12.02 45.00 -15.39
CA ILE A 507 -10.87 45.93 -15.31
C ILE A 507 -10.52 46.48 -16.70
N LYS A 508 -10.57 45.64 -17.74
CA LYS A 508 -10.38 46.10 -19.13
C LYS A 508 -11.44 47.12 -19.57
N ASN A 509 -12.69 46.94 -19.13
CA ASN A 509 -13.76 47.90 -19.39
C ASN A 509 -13.56 49.21 -18.61
N LEU A 510 -12.96 49.18 -17.42
CA LEU A 510 -12.57 50.40 -16.68
C LEU A 510 -11.55 51.22 -17.49
N LYS A 511 -10.59 50.58 -18.17
CA LYS A 511 -9.63 51.27 -19.04
C LYS A 511 -10.35 52.06 -20.14
N SER A 512 -11.35 51.46 -20.79
CA SER A 512 -12.17 52.17 -21.78
C SER A 512 -12.85 53.40 -21.18
N GLY A 513 -13.42 53.27 -19.98
CA GLY A 513 -14.07 54.39 -19.29
C GLY A 513 -13.11 55.54 -18.94
N LEU A 514 -11.85 55.25 -18.60
CA LEU A 514 -10.84 56.30 -18.39
C LEU A 514 -10.40 56.97 -19.68
N LEU A 515 -10.33 56.24 -20.79
CA LEU A 515 -10.03 56.83 -22.10
C LEU A 515 -11.14 57.80 -22.53
N ASP A 516 -12.41 57.47 -22.25
CA ASP A 516 -13.53 58.38 -22.48
C ASP A 516 -13.41 59.66 -21.64
N ILE A 517 -13.01 59.53 -20.36
CA ILE A 517 -12.74 60.69 -19.48
C ILE A 517 -11.55 61.51 -19.99
N GLU A 518 -10.48 60.86 -20.47
CA GLU A 518 -9.33 61.55 -21.06
C GLU A 518 -9.75 62.35 -22.29
N GLU A 519 -10.56 61.78 -23.18
CA GLU A 519 -11.08 62.45 -24.36
C GLU A 519 -11.95 63.67 -23.99
N LEU A 520 -12.79 63.54 -22.96
CA LEU A 520 -13.56 64.66 -22.41
C LEU A 520 -12.64 65.79 -21.92
N ILE A 521 -11.58 65.47 -21.16
CA ILE A 521 -10.61 66.46 -20.66
C ILE A 521 -9.83 67.11 -21.81
N ILE A 522 -9.44 66.36 -22.84
CA ILE A 522 -8.76 66.88 -24.03
C ILE A 522 -9.65 67.86 -24.79
N ASN A 523 -10.95 67.54 -24.93
CA ASN A 523 -11.90 68.44 -25.58
C ASN A 523 -12.15 69.70 -24.75
N MET A 524 -12.26 69.57 -23.42
CA MET A 524 -12.31 70.71 -22.49
C MET A 524 -11.07 71.60 -22.62
N GLU A 525 -9.87 71.02 -22.66
CA GLU A 525 -8.61 71.75 -22.82
C GLU A 525 -8.56 72.54 -24.15
N LYS A 526 -8.96 71.93 -25.26
CA LYS A 526 -9.01 72.59 -26.57
C LYS A 526 -9.93 73.81 -26.55
N ASP A 527 -11.12 73.65 -25.98
CA ASP A 527 -12.11 74.72 -25.95
C ASP A 527 -11.70 75.85 -24.99
N ILE A 528 -11.16 75.52 -23.80
CA ILE A 528 -10.62 76.50 -22.83
C ILE A 528 -9.45 77.27 -23.45
N ASN A 529 -8.51 76.59 -24.11
CA ASN A 529 -7.36 77.25 -24.74
C ASN A 529 -7.78 78.10 -25.95
N TYR A 530 -8.80 77.70 -26.70
CA TYR A 530 -9.37 78.51 -27.78
C TYR A 530 -9.96 79.83 -27.25
N GLU A 531 -10.79 79.76 -26.20
CA GLU A 531 -11.35 80.96 -25.56
C GLU A 531 -10.28 81.82 -24.89
N LEU A 532 -9.29 81.20 -24.23
CA LEU A 532 -8.17 81.92 -23.63
C LEU A 532 -7.39 82.73 -24.68
N ASN A 533 -7.11 82.13 -25.84
CA ASN A 533 -6.42 82.81 -26.94
C ASN A 533 -7.25 83.95 -27.55
N LEU A 534 -8.57 83.75 -27.67
CA LEU A 534 -9.47 84.82 -28.12
C LEU A 534 -9.48 86.00 -27.14
N GLU A 535 -9.52 85.71 -25.84
CA GLU A 535 -9.58 86.75 -24.81
C GLU A 535 -8.22 87.46 -24.62
N LEU A 536 -7.10 86.75 -24.78
CA LEU A 536 -5.76 87.33 -24.87
C LEU A 536 -5.64 88.29 -26.06
N ALA A 537 -6.14 87.89 -27.23
CA ALA A 537 -6.14 88.72 -28.44
C ALA A 537 -7.02 89.97 -28.29
N LYS A 538 -8.16 89.89 -27.59
CA LYS A 538 -9.00 91.05 -27.24
C LYS A 538 -8.32 91.99 -26.23
N SER A 539 -7.52 91.44 -25.34
CA SER A 539 -6.84 92.16 -24.25
C SER A 539 -5.49 92.78 -24.67
N GLY A 540 -4.93 92.34 -25.81
CA GLY A 540 -3.62 92.80 -26.30
C GLY A 540 -2.41 92.29 -25.50
N VAL A 541 -2.55 91.13 -24.85
CA VAL A 541 -1.52 90.54 -23.99
C VAL A 541 -1.09 89.18 -24.56
N ASP A 542 0.22 88.90 -24.59
CA ASP A 542 0.76 87.66 -25.17
C ASP A 542 0.65 86.44 -24.23
N SER A 543 0.63 86.67 -22.91
CA SER A 543 0.53 85.61 -21.89
C SER A 543 0.02 86.12 -20.55
N VAL A 544 -0.62 85.26 -19.76
CA VAL A 544 -1.17 85.58 -18.44
C VAL A 544 -0.61 84.63 -17.41
N GLU A 545 0.00 85.17 -16.37
CA GLU A 545 0.37 84.43 -15.15
C GLU A 545 -0.82 84.38 -14.17
N ILE A 546 -0.84 83.33 -13.34
CA ILE A 546 -1.82 83.24 -12.25
C ILE A 546 -1.48 84.24 -11.15
N ASP A 547 -2.45 85.08 -10.79
CA ASP A 547 -2.28 86.07 -9.71
C ASP A 547 -2.32 85.42 -8.30
N ASP A 548 -3.21 84.47 -8.05
CA ASP A 548 -3.37 83.78 -6.74
C ASP A 548 -2.67 82.40 -6.75
N LYS A 549 -1.33 82.40 -6.80
CA LYS A 549 -0.52 81.16 -6.74
C LYS A 549 -0.74 80.38 -5.43
N GLU A 550 -1.06 81.08 -4.33
CA GLU A 550 -1.40 80.48 -3.03
C GLU A 550 -2.69 79.64 -3.05
N PHE A 551 -3.66 79.98 -3.90
CA PHE A 551 -4.83 79.14 -4.11
C PHE A 551 -4.45 77.77 -4.69
N VAL A 552 -3.61 77.74 -5.72
CA VAL A 552 -3.14 76.48 -6.32
C VAL A 552 -2.27 75.68 -5.35
N ARG A 553 -1.41 76.34 -4.56
CA ARG A 553 -0.63 75.69 -3.49
C ARG A 553 -1.53 75.01 -2.45
N ARG A 554 -2.61 75.66 -2.01
CA ARG A 554 -3.57 75.07 -1.05
C ARG A 554 -4.26 73.83 -1.62
N ILE A 555 -4.58 73.83 -2.92
CA ILE A 555 -5.13 72.66 -3.59
C ILE A 555 -4.08 71.54 -3.70
N ALA A 556 -2.88 71.86 -4.18
CA ALA A 556 -1.77 70.92 -4.31
C ALA A 556 -1.38 70.27 -2.98
N ASN A 557 -1.43 71.00 -1.86
CA ASN A 557 -1.15 70.46 -0.52
C ASN A 557 -2.19 69.47 -0.01
N ARG A 558 -3.37 69.41 -0.64
CA ARG A 558 -4.38 68.38 -0.35
C ARG A 558 -4.20 67.12 -1.19
N PHE A 559 -3.25 67.11 -2.13
CA PHE A 559 -2.92 65.91 -2.88
C PHE A 559 -2.08 64.97 -2.03
N THR A 560 -2.51 63.71 -2.00
CA THR A 560 -1.87 62.61 -1.28
C THR A 560 -0.80 61.90 -2.14
N LEU A 561 -0.86 62.04 -3.47
CA LEU A 561 0.11 61.45 -4.40
C LEU A 561 1.13 62.50 -4.83
N PHE A 562 2.40 62.26 -4.52
CA PHE A 562 3.50 63.18 -4.78
C PHE A 562 3.63 63.55 -6.25
N ILE A 563 3.48 62.58 -7.16
CA ILE A 563 3.57 62.78 -8.61
C ILE A 563 2.54 63.85 -9.06
N HIS A 564 1.31 63.77 -8.56
CA HIS A 564 0.24 64.70 -8.93
C HIS A 564 0.53 66.09 -8.35
N LYS A 565 1.01 66.13 -7.10
CA LYS A 565 1.37 67.37 -6.41
C LYS A 565 2.50 68.11 -7.13
N LYS A 566 3.56 67.38 -7.51
CA LYS A 566 4.73 67.91 -8.21
C LYS A 566 4.33 68.51 -9.57
N HIS A 567 3.48 67.82 -10.33
CA HIS A 567 2.99 68.32 -11.63
C HIS A 567 2.23 69.63 -11.48
N LEU A 568 1.23 69.69 -10.59
CA LEU A 568 0.42 70.90 -10.40
C LEU A 568 1.27 72.10 -9.96
N LEU A 569 2.26 71.90 -9.08
CA LEU A 569 3.16 72.98 -8.64
C LEU A 569 4.13 73.42 -9.75
N SER A 570 4.58 72.51 -10.62
CA SER A 570 5.47 72.84 -11.74
C SER A 570 4.84 73.76 -12.79
N LEU A 571 3.50 73.84 -12.83
CA LEU A 571 2.77 74.71 -13.75
C LEU A 571 2.63 76.16 -13.24
N ILE A 572 3.04 76.45 -11.99
CA ILE A 572 2.86 77.75 -11.34
C ILE A 572 4.15 78.35 -10.74
N GLU A 573 5.18 77.53 -10.51
CA GLU A 573 6.44 77.89 -9.86
C GLU A 573 7.66 77.69 -10.77
N ASP A 574 8.74 78.45 -10.56
CA ASP A 574 10.01 78.27 -11.25
C ASP A 574 10.71 76.97 -10.80
N GLU A 575 11.48 76.32 -11.70
CA GLU A 575 12.11 75.00 -11.48
C GLU A 575 12.88 74.86 -10.14
N LYS A 576 13.42 75.96 -9.60
CA LYS A 576 14.19 75.97 -8.34
C LYS A 576 13.33 75.77 -7.09
N ASP A 577 12.10 76.26 -7.08
CA ASP A 577 11.19 76.13 -5.94
C ASP A 577 10.56 74.73 -5.89
N VAL A 578 10.32 74.13 -7.05
CA VAL A 578 9.80 72.76 -7.19
C VAL A 578 10.82 71.70 -6.76
N GLN A 579 12.13 71.93 -6.99
CA GLN A 579 13.21 71.02 -6.56
C GLN A 579 13.43 71.03 -5.04
N SER A 580 13.12 72.13 -4.33
CA SER A 580 13.25 72.20 -2.86
C SER A 580 12.28 71.26 -2.10
N LEU A 581 11.26 70.74 -2.79
CA LEU A 581 10.30 69.76 -2.27
C LEU A 581 10.79 68.31 -2.35
N ASP A 582 11.84 68.01 -3.15
CA ASP A 582 12.41 66.65 -3.23
C ASP A 582 13.11 66.25 -1.90
N GLU A 583 13.46 67.21 -1.01
CA GLU A 583 14.15 66.94 0.27
C GLU A 583 13.22 66.77 1.49
N GLY A 584 11.93 67.06 1.38
CA GLY A 584 11.07 67.31 2.55
C GLY A 584 9.88 66.39 2.82
N SER A 585 9.50 65.49 1.91
CA SER A 585 8.28 64.68 2.10
C SER A 585 8.42 63.26 1.60
N VAL A 586 9.23 62.46 2.32
CA VAL A 586 9.05 61.01 2.35
C VAL A 586 7.93 60.73 3.36
N ILE A 587 6.71 60.55 2.88
CA ILE A 587 5.70 59.85 3.68
C ILE A 587 5.97 58.36 3.45
N LEU A 588 6.67 57.76 4.42
CA LEU A 588 6.83 56.31 4.54
C LEU A 588 5.44 55.66 4.61
N PHE A 589 5.18 54.71 3.70
CA PHE A 589 4.16 53.67 3.88
C PHE A 589 4.77 52.49 4.62
#